data_AF-A0A2V8VCY4-F1
#
_entry.id   AF-A0A2V8VCY4-F1
#
_cell.length_a   1.000
_cell.length_b   1.000
_cell.length_c   1.000
_cell.angle_alpha   90.00
_cell.angle_beta   90.00
_cell.angle_gamma   90.00
#
_symmetry.space_group_name_H-M   'P 1'
#
loop_
_entity.id
_entity.type
_entity.pdbx_description
1 polymer ?
#
loop_
_entity_poly.entity_id
_entity_poly.type
_entity_poly.pdbx_seq_one_letter_code
_entity_poly.pdbx_strand_id
1 'polypeptide(L)'
;MTPSTRRIDRRVVPWFLTCLALAWTAGAYAQFQPVPGREYHEIFNATNQVRGEAIVALVLAPSIEAQQADTIQVLLPASYNGELRVEALSADGRFRGEGSFAGSRSRDRWVALPLGRAEAKEPHASLRRPVNTETLALAVRGADGTLYVARWGGEAPSSHRSEMLRIYVNSGRADIFIVPGKAKAVHCRPLTIPQPLRYDSYCDVPLADVPADGNLKLIRRDQFEEQTQTFSVYLPHE
;
A
#
# COMPACT_ATOMS: atom_id res chain seq x y z
N MET A 1 83.29 -51.04 9.72
CA MET A 1 82.04 -51.56 9.10
C MET A 1 80.90 -51.16 10.03
N THR A 2 79.88 -50.39 9.70
CA THR A 2 79.43 -49.67 8.50
C THR A 2 78.38 -48.67 9.03
N PRO A 3 78.18 -47.49 8.42
CA PRO A 3 77.52 -46.35 9.04
C PRO A 3 76.03 -46.24 8.72
N SER A 4 75.37 -45.32 9.44
CA SER A 4 74.35 -44.38 8.93
C SER A 4 73.14 -44.92 8.16
N THR A 5 71.95 -44.68 8.70
CA THR A 5 70.88 -44.05 7.89
C THR A 5 69.84 -43.37 8.77
N ARG A 6 69.92 -42.04 8.87
CA ARG A 6 68.79 -41.19 9.27
C ARG A 6 67.72 -41.28 8.18
N ARG A 7 66.52 -41.73 8.54
CA ARG A 7 65.35 -41.64 7.65
C ARG A 7 64.69 -40.28 7.87
N ILE A 8 64.70 -39.49 6.80
CA ILE A 8 64.02 -38.20 6.67
C ILE A 8 62.55 -38.51 6.40
N ASP A 9 61.68 -38.35 7.40
CA ASP A 9 60.23 -38.35 7.15
C ASP A 9 59.77 -36.94 6.77
N ARG A 10 59.47 -36.81 5.49
CA ARG A 10 58.85 -35.66 4.84
C ARG A 10 57.46 -35.45 5.43
N ARG A 11 57.31 -34.48 6.35
CA ARG A 11 55.99 -33.94 6.68
C ARG A 11 55.52 -33.10 5.49
N VAL A 12 54.51 -33.65 4.81
CA VAL A 12 53.72 -33.02 3.77
C VAL A 12 53.08 -31.75 4.36
N VAL A 13 53.41 -30.62 3.75
CA VAL A 13 52.72 -29.35 3.97
C VAL A 13 51.48 -29.35 3.07
N PRO A 14 50.24 -29.34 3.59
CA PRO A 14 49.09 -29.03 2.76
C PRO A 14 48.99 -27.52 2.64
N TRP A 15 49.50 -27.03 1.51
CA TRP A 15 49.27 -25.69 0.99
C TRP A 15 47.95 -25.70 0.21
N PHE A 16 47.13 -24.68 0.47
CA PHE A 16 46.00 -24.19 -0.34
C PHE A 16 44.76 -25.08 -0.50
N LEU A 17 43.65 -24.59 0.06
CA LEU A 17 42.50 -24.12 -0.74
C LEU A 17 41.49 -23.46 0.21
N THR A 18 41.76 -22.22 0.57
CA THR A 18 40.71 -21.31 1.05
C THR A 18 39.82 -21.02 -0.17
N CYS A 19 38.77 -21.81 -0.35
CA CYS A 19 37.66 -21.41 -1.21
C CYS A 19 37.07 -20.14 -0.60
N LEU A 20 37.53 -18.97 -1.07
CA LEU A 20 36.70 -17.78 -1.06
C LEU A 20 35.46 -18.15 -1.87
N ALA A 21 34.42 -18.59 -1.17
CA ALA A 21 33.07 -18.50 -1.66
C ALA A 21 32.84 -17.00 -1.89
N LEU A 22 33.10 -16.56 -3.11
CA LEU A 22 32.50 -15.37 -3.68
C LEU A 22 31.00 -15.58 -3.49
N ALA A 23 30.47 -15.04 -2.40
CA ALA A 23 29.07 -14.79 -2.26
C ALA A 23 28.75 -13.87 -3.44
N TRP A 24 28.19 -14.48 -4.49
CA TRP A 24 27.46 -13.74 -5.48
C TRP A 24 26.37 -13.03 -4.68
N THR A 25 26.59 -11.76 -4.36
CA THR A 25 25.51 -10.83 -4.09
C THR A 25 24.77 -10.68 -5.41
N ALA A 26 24.01 -11.72 -5.78
CA ALA A 26 22.88 -11.57 -6.65
C ALA A 26 22.12 -10.39 -6.06
N GLY A 27 22.04 -9.30 -6.82
CA GLY A 27 21.29 -8.12 -6.44
C GLY A 27 19.88 -8.56 -6.13
N ALA A 28 19.63 -8.82 -4.85
CA ALA A 28 18.30 -9.04 -4.34
C ALA A 28 17.61 -7.72 -4.59
N TYR A 29 16.80 -7.66 -5.64
CA TYR A 29 15.81 -6.61 -5.81
C TYR A 29 15.10 -6.52 -4.47
N ALA A 30 15.40 -5.49 -3.67
CA ALA A 30 14.77 -5.30 -2.39
C ALA A 30 13.26 -5.18 -2.66
N GLN A 31 12.56 -6.29 -2.43
CA GLN A 31 11.11 -6.38 -2.46
C GLN A 31 10.66 -6.01 -1.07
N PHE A 32 9.61 -5.20 -0.98
CA PHE A 32 9.02 -4.83 0.29
C PHE A 32 8.59 -6.09 1.04
N GLN A 33 9.09 -6.25 2.27
CA GLN A 33 8.77 -7.40 3.10
C GLN A 33 7.87 -6.95 4.25
N PRO A 34 6.94 -7.81 4.71
CA PRO A 34 6.23 -7.58 5.96
C PRO A 34 7.23 -7.32 7.09
N VAL A 35 6.94 -6.32 7.93
CA VAL A 35 7.78 -6.03 9.09
C VAL A 35 7.46 -7.04 10.20
N PRO A 36 8.45 -7.75 10.77
CA PRO A 36 8.20 -8.74 11.81
C PRO A 36 7.39 -8.19 13.00
N GLY A 37 6.36 -8.93 13.40
CA GLY A 37 5.42 -8.55 14.48
C GLY A 37 4.40 -7.47 14.10
N ARG A 38 4.44 -6.99 12.86
CA ARG A 38 3.50 -6.02 12.27
C ARG A 38 3.07 -6.46 10.88
N GLU A 39 3.04 -7.78 10.67
CA GLU A 39 2.53 -8.39 9.47
C GLU A 39 1.07 -8.01 9.26
N TYR A 40 0.64 -8.01 8.00
CA TYR A 40 -0.74 -7.68 7.68
C TYR A 40 -1.69 -8.71 8.30
N HIS A 41 -2.70 -8.22 9.00
CA HIS A 41 -3.73 -9.04 9.61
C HIS A 41 -5.10 -8.37 9.47
N GLU A 42 -6.15 -9.19 9.53
CA GLU A 42 -7.52 -8.76 9.37
C GLU A 42 -8.32 -8.97 10.65
N ILE A 43 -9.06 -7.94 11.03
CA ILE A 43 -9.88 -7.88 12.23
C ILE A 43 -11.34 -7.73 11.78
N PHE A 44 -12.16 -8.69 12.16
CA PHE A 44 -13.60 -8.71 11.91
C PHE A 44 -14.38 -8.27 13.15
N ASN A 45 -15.52 -7.62 12.94
CA ASN A 45 -16.31 -6.97 13.99
C ASN A 45 -15.50 -5.97 14.82
N ALA A 46 -14.58 -5.26 14.17
CA ALA A 46 -13.78 -4.23 14.80
C ALA A 46 -14.66 -3.08 15.36
N THR A 47 -14.22 -2.48 16.47
CA THR A 47 -14.89 -1.31 17.08
C THR A 47 -14.03 -0.06 16.85
N ASN A 48 -14.08 0.48 15.64
CA ASN A 48 -12.96 1.26 15.11
C ASN A 48 -12.80 2.76 15.41
N GLN A 49 -13.56 3.52 16.21
CA GLN A 49 -13.45 5.00 16.28
C GLN A 49 -13.45 5.79 14.94
N VAL A 50 -14.09 6.96 14.91
CA VAL A 50 -14.06 7.83 13.71
C VAL A 50 -12.77 8.62 13.75
N ARG A 51 -11.96 8.56 12.69
CA ARG A 51 -10.79 9.44 12.56
C ARG A 51 -11.25 10.81 12.03
N GLY A 52 -10.73 11.88 12.61
CA GLY A 52 -11.01 13.27 12.18
C GLY A 52 -10.34 13.67 10.86
N GLU A 53 -9.86 12.70 10.07
CA GLU A 53 -9.22 12.93 8.79
C GLU A 53 -10.29 13.16 7.72
N ALA A 54 -10.17 14.26 6.96
CA ALA A 54 -11.07 14.52 5.83
C ALA A 54 -10.85 13.52 4.68
N ILE A 55 -9.61 13.09 4.46
CA ILE A 55 -9.22 12.09 3.45
C ILE A 55 -8.75 10.84 4.16
N VAL A 56 -9.48 9.75 3.96
CA VAL A 56 -9.27 8.49 4.68
C VAL A 56 -8.38 7.55 3.87
N ALA A 57 -8.58 7.49 2.56
CA ALA A 57 -7.95 6.49 1.70
C ALA A 57 -7.98 6.90 0.23
N LEU A 58 -7.07 6.31 -0.55
CA LEU A 58 -6.90 6.59 -1.97
C LEU A 58 -6.44 5.35 -2.70
N VAL A 59 -7.22 4.95 -3.70
CA VAL A 59 -7.02 3.70 -4.42
C VAL A 59 -7.42 3.88 -5.87
N LEU A 60 -6.79 3.15 -6.80
CA LEU A 60 -7.39 2.99 -8.12
C LEU A 60 -8.72 2.24 -7.98
N ALA A 61 -9.76 2.77 -8.62
CA ALA A 61 -11.14 2.30 -8.47
C ALA A 61 -11.19 0.78 -8.59
N PRO A 62 -11.55 0.07 -7.51
CA PRO A 62 -11.31 -1.35 -7.44
C PRO A 62 -12.40 -2.13 -8.17
N SER A 63 -12.07 -3.36 -8.60
CA SER A 63 -13.07 -4.38 -8.92
C SER A 63 -13.33 -5.28 -7.71
N ILE A 64 -14.44 -6.02 -7.75
CA ILE A 64 -14.80 -7.02 -6.73
C ILE A 64 -13.72 -8.10 -6.64
N GLU A 65 -13.27 -8.59 -7.80
CA GLU A 65 -12.25 -9.64 -7.92
C GLU A 65 -10.90 -9.15 -7.38
N ALA A 66 -10.54 -7.90 -7.68
CA ALA A 66 -9.32 -7.29 -7.19
C ALA A 66 -9.29 -7.25 -5.66
N GLN A 67 -10.38 -6.83 -5.01
CA GLN A 67 -10.49 -6.76 -3.54
C GLN A 67 -10.35 -8.12 -2.84
N GLN A 68 -10.60 -9.22 -3.55
CA GLN A 68 -10.40 -10.57 -3.03
C GLN A 68 -8.95 -11.05 -3.10
N ALA A 69 -8.06 -10.32 -3.77
CA ALA A 69 -6.68 -10.70 -3.89
C ALA A 69 -5.93 -10.57 -2.55
N ASP A 70 -4.99 -11.49 -2.32
CA ASP A 70 -4.05 -11.49 -1.19
C ASP A 70 -2.83 -10.60 -1.48
N THR A 71 -3.00 -9.57 -2.31
CA THR A 71 -1.92 -8.68 -2.73
C THR A 71 -2.48 -7.28 -2.93
N ILE A 72 -1.76 -6.30 -2.38
CA ILE A 72 -1.92 -4.89 -2.70
C ILE A 72 -0.76 -4.49 -3.59
N GLN A 73 -1.02 -3.64 -4.58
CA GLN A 73 0.04 -2.97 -5.31
C GLN A 73 0.05 -1.49 -4.96
N VAL A 74 1.24 -0.95 -4.77
CA VAL A 74 1.46 0.46 -4.46
C VAL A 74 2.46 1.05 -5.45
N LEU A 75 2.18 2.26 -5.90
CA LEU A 75 3.06 3.00 -6.80
C LEU A 75 3.99 3.88 -5.98
N LEU A 76 5.30 3.64 -6.09
CA LEU A 76 6.32 4.30 -5.26
C LEU A 76 7.35 5.02 -6.13
N PRO A 77 7.93 6.13 -5.63
CA PRO A 77 9.02 6.81 -6.30
C PRO A 77 10.31 6.02 -6.28
N ALA A 78 11.16 6.30 -7.26
CA ALA A 78 12.47 5.71 -7.46
C ALA A 78 13.39 5.86 -6.25
N SER A 79 13.19 6.88 -5.43
CA SER A 79 14.00 7.17 -4.24
C SER A 79 13.38 6.67 -2.94
N TYR A 80 12.24 5.98 -2.98
CA TYR A 80 11.57 5.57 -1.75
C TYR A 80 12.45 4.58 -0.97
N ASN A 81 12.66 4.87 0.31
CA ASN A 81 13.29 3.99 1.28
C ASN A 81 12.60 4.16 2.63
N GLY A 82 12.02 3.08 3.16
CA GLY A 82 11.36 3.14 4.45
C GLY A 82 10.24 2.12 4.62
N GLU A 83 9.38 2.44 5.58
CA GLU A 83 8.23 1.63 5.94
C GLU A 83 6.93 2.21 5.36
N LEU A 84 6.16 1.34 4.74
CA LEU A 84 4.79 1.58 4.31
C LEU A 84 3.83 0.97 5.32
N ARG A 85 2.85 1.76 5.75
CA ARG A 85 1.71 1.30 6.54
C ARG A 85 0.53 1.11 5.63
N VAL A 86 -0.03 -0.09 5.64
CA VAL A 86 -1.21 -0.48 4.88
C VAL A 86 -2.38 -0.51 5.84
N GLU A 87 -3.49 0.13 5.47
CA GLU A 87 -4.74 0.10 6.20
C GLU A 87 -5.90 -0.14 5.22
N ALA A 88 -6.72 -1.15 5.51
CA ALA A 88 -7.98 -1.40 4.83
C ALA A 88 -9.12 -1.23 5.84
N LEU A 89 -10.21 -0.55 5.47
CA LEU A 89 -11.27 -0.20 6.41
C LEU A 89 -12.62 -0.28 5.71
N SER A 90 -13.60 -0.95 6.33
CA SER A 90 -14.98 -0.85 5.86
C SER A 90 -15.63 0.44 6.33
N ALA A 91 -16.55 0.99 5.53
CA ALA A 91 -17.27 2.22 5.86
C ALA A 91 -18.06 2.11 7.18
N ASP A 92 -18.60 0.93 7.53
CA ASP A 92 -19.26 0.68 8.82
C ASP A 92 -18.29 0.44 9.99
N GLY A 93 -16.99 0.39 9.70
CA GLY A 93 -15.91 0.16 10.66
C GLY A 93 -15.85 -1.24 11.25
N ARG A 94 -16.64 -2.20 10.75
CA ARG A 94 -16.66 -3.58 11.26
C ARG A 94 -15.51 -4.43 10.72
N PHE A 95 -14.86 -4.01 9.66
CA PHE A 95 -13.66 -4.67 9.12
C PHE A 95 -12.49 -3.71 9.16
N ARG A 96 -11.33 -4.20 9.59
CA ARG A 96 -10.04 -3.52 9.51
C ARG A 96 -8.97 -4.50 9.09
N GLY A 97 -8.17 -4.13 8.11
CA GLY A 97 -6.92 -4.78 7.80
C GLY A 97 -5.78 -3.81 8.08
N GLU A 98 -4.70 -4.26 8.72
CA GLU A 98 -3.54 -3.41 8.94
C GLU A 98 -2.23 -4.19 8.90
N GLY A 99 -1.19 -3.57 8.38
CA GLY A 99 0.14 -4.16 8.31
C GLY A 99 1.21 -3.14 7.94
N SER A 100 2.47 -3.50 8.18
CA SER A 100 3.63 -2.68 7.84
C SER A 100 4.56 -3.45 6.90
N PHE A 101 5.12 -2.76 5.90
CA PHE A 101 6.06 -3.31 4.94
C PHE A 101 7.29 -2.42 4.83
N ALA A 102 8.48 -2.98 4.96
CA ALA A 102 9.73 -2.23 4.82
C ALA A 102 10.48 -2.61 3.55
N GLY A 103 11.09 -1.62 2.91
CA GLY A 103 11.90 -1.83 1.73
C GLY A 103 12.43 -0.54 1.12
N SER A 104 13.14 -0.70 0.02
CA SER A 104 13.66 0.40 -0.77
C SER A 104 13.42 0.16 -2.25
N ARG A 105 13.31 1.23 -3.01
CA ARG A 105 13.26 1.21 -4.48
C ARG A 105 14.32 2.11 -5.08
N SER A 106 14.58 1.85 -6.37
CA SER A 106 15.56 2.57 -7.20
C SER A 106 14.97 3.08 -8.51
N ARG A 107 13.70 2.76 -8.81
CA ARG A 107 12.94 3.19 -10.00
C ARG A 107 11.46 3.31 -9.67
N ASP A 108 10.77 4.22 -10.35
CA ASP A 108 9.32 4.37 -10.27
C ASP A 108 8.65 3.10 -10.76
N ARG A 109 7.83 2.48 -9.91
CA ARG A 109 7.07 1.29 -10.30
C ARG A 109 6.02 0.90 -9.28
N TRP A 110 5.08 0.12 -9.75
CA TRP A 110 4.24 -0.72 -8.91
C TRP A 110 5.08 -1.75 -8.15
N VAL A 111 4.82 -1.83 -6.86
CA VAL A 111 5.39 -2.79 -5.92
C VAL A 111 4.26 -3.61 -5.33
N ALA A 112 4.40 -4.93 -5.37
CA ALA A 112 3.47 -5.85 -4.71
C ALA A 112 3.80 -5.96 -3.22
N LEU A 113 2.77 -5.82 -2.41
CA LEU A 113 2.75 -6.04 -0.96
C LEU A 113 1.90 -7.29 -0.71
N PRO A 114 2.52 -8.46 -0.46
CA PRO A 114 1.78 -9.69 -0.18
C PRO A 114 1.15 -9.57 1.22
N LEU A 115 -0.16 -9.73 1.31
CA LEU A 115 -0.88 -9.58 2.59
C LEU A 115 -0.66 -10.76 3.53
N GLY A 116 -0.13 -11.87 2.99
CA GLY A 116 -0.13 -13.15 3.66
C GLY A 116 -1.56 -13.69 3.75
N ARG A 117 -1.73 -14.99 3.52
CA ARG A 117 -2.90 -15.65 4.10
C ARG A 117 -2.60 -15.70 5.59
N ALA A 118 -3.42 -15.04 6.40
CA ALA A 118 -3.49 -15.43 7.79
C ALA A 118 -3.87 -16.92 7.76
N GLU A 119 -2.90 -17.82 7.96
CA GLU A 119 -3.20 -19.16 8.44
C GLU A 119 -3.88 -18.94 9.78
N ALA A 120 -5.20 -18.80 9.74
CA ALA A 120 -6.00 -18.46 10.88
C ALA A 120 -5.78 -19.56 11.93
N LYS A 121 -4.94 -19.28 12.92
CA LYS A 121 -4.76 -20.13 14.10
C LYS A 121 -5.98 -20.08 15.04
N GLU A 122 -7.08 -19.43 14.65
CA GLU A 122 -8.18 -19.01 15.51
C GLU A 122 -9.55 -19.02 14.76
N PRO A 123 -10.71 -19.04 15.45
CA PRO A 123 -11.98 -19.63 14.98
C PRO A 123 -12.71 -18.90 13.84
N HIS A 124 -12.06 -17.93 13.21
CA HIS A 124 -12.60 -17.09 12.14
C HIS A 124 -12.05 -17.43 10.75
N ALA A 125 -11.43 -18.60 10.57
CA ALA A 125 -10.95 -19.09 9.26
C ALA A 125 -12.02 -19.09 8.14
N SER A 126 -13.31 -18.99 8.49
CA SER A 126 -14.43 -18.89 7.56
C SER A 126 -14.83 -17.45 7.21
N LEU A 127 -14.39 -16.44 7.96
CA LEU A 127 -14.68 -15.04 7.67
C LEU A 127 -13.79 -14.57 6.52
N ARG A 128 -14.43 -14.02 5.49
CA ARG A 128 -13.75 -13.41 4.34
C ARG A 128 -13.82 -11.90 4.47
N ARG A 129 -12.76 -11.22 4.02
CA ARG A 129 -12.75 -9.78 3.79
C ARG A 129 -14.05 -9.37 3.08
N PRO A 130 -14.79 -8.35 3.57
CA PRO A 130 -15.96 -7.86 2.88
C PRO A 130 -15.54 -7.28 1.53
N VAL A 131 -16.31 -7.56 0.48
CA VAL A 131 -16.00 -7.07 -0.87
C VAL A 131 -17.09 -6.10 -1.28
N ASN A 132 -16.71 -4.84 -1.40
CA ASN A 132 -17.56 -3.77 -1.89
C ASN A 132 -16.65 -2.61 -2.32
N THR A 133 -16.75 -2.23 -3.60
CA THR A 133 -15.85 -1.23 -4.18
C THR A 133 -16.08 0.16 -3.57
N GLU A 134 -17.29 0.46 -3.10
CA GLU A 134 -17.67 1.75 -2.53
C GLU A 134 -17.40 1.82 -1.02
N THR A 135 -17.43 0.68 -0.31
CA THR A 135 -17.39 0.67 1.15
C THR A 135 -16.19 -0.04 1.75
N LEU A 136 -15.24 -0.52 0.94
CA LEU A 136 -13.93 -0.98 1.41
C LEU A 136 -12.82 -0.04 0.93
N ALA A 137 -12.36 0.80 1.86
CA ALA A 137 -11.26 1.73 1.66
C ALA A 137 -9.90 1.05 1.77
N LEU A 138 -8.90 1.59 1.05
CA LEU A 138 -7.50 1.19 1.12
C LEU A 138 -6.59 2.43 1.19
N ALA A 139 -5.73 2.48 2.19
CA ALA A 139 -4.70 3.48 2.36
C ALA A 139 -3.33 2.82 2.46
N VAL A 140 -2.35 3.35 1.73
CA VAL A 140 -0.94 2.98 1.89
C VAL A 140 -0.14 4.25 2.16
N ARG A 141 0.41 4.37 3.37
CA ARG A 141 1.09 5.58 3.84
C ARG A 141 2.57 5.34 4.06
N GLY A 142 3.41 6.30 3.68
CA GLY A 142 4.81 6.35 4.11
C GLY A 142 4.95 6.73 5.58
N ALA A 143 6.16 6.60 6.11
CA ALA A 143 6.48 7.01 7.49
C ALA A 143 6.27 8.52 7.73
N ASP A 144 6.34 9.33 6.69
CA ASP A 144 6.06 10.78 6.67
C ASP A 144 4.56 11.11 6.60
N GLY A 145 3.69 10.10 6.51
CA GLY A 145 2.24 10.26 6.37
C GLY A 145 1.76 10.44 4.93
N THR A 146 2.68 10.50 3.95
CA THR A 146 2.35 10.63 2.53
C THR A 146 1.48 9.46 2.09
N LEU A 147 0.34 9.76 1.45
CA LEU A 147 -0.57 8.75 0.93
C LEU A 147 -0.17 8.38 -0.51
N TYR A 148 0.17 7.11 -0.72
CA TYR A 148 0.55 6.59 -2.03
C TYR A 148 -0.64 6.00 -2.76
N VAL A 149 -0.63 6.14 -4.08
CA VAL A 149 -1.62 5.48 -4.94
C VAL A 149 -1.43 3.98 -4.83
N ALA A 150 -2.50 3.29 -4.45
CA ALA A 150 -2.53 1.86 -4.29
C ALA A 150 -3.67 1.24 -5.08
N ARG A 151 -3.67 -0.09 -5.19
CA ARG A 151 -4.76 -0.87 -5.76
C ARG A 151 -4.77 -2.27 -5.18
N TRP A 152 -5.93 -2.89 -5.23
CA TRP A 152 -6.07 -4.30 -4.93
C TRP A 152 -5.64 -5.13 -6.15
N GLY A 153 -5.03 -6.29 -5.93
CA GLY A 153 -4.73 -7.25 -6.99
C GLY A 153 -3.50 -6.94 -7.85
N GLY A 154 -3.33 -7.76 -8.90
CA GLY A 154 -2.03 -8.02 -9.53
C GLY A 154 -1.85 -7.61 -10.99
N GLU A 155 -2.90 -7.32 -11.75
CA GLU A 155 -2.76 -7.06 -13.19
C GLU A 155 -2.39 -5.60 -13.46
N ALA A 156 -1.17 -5.34 -13.95
CA ALA A 156 -0.74 -4.04 -14.47
C ALA A 156 -1.82 -3.46 -15.40
N PRO A 157 -2.25 -2.19 -15.24
CA PRO A 157 -3.25 -1.65 -16.12
C PRO A 157 -2.73 -1.64 -17.55
N SER A 158 -3.58 -2.00 -18.50
CA SER A 158 -3.24 -1.94 -19.93
C SER A 158 -3.22 -0.51 -20.49
N SER A 159 -3.80 0.48 -19.77
CA SER A 159 -3.56 1.90 -20.03
C SER A 159 -4.06 2.79 -18.88
N HIS A 160 -3.28 3.79 -18.47
CA HIS A 160 -3.64 4.79 -17.44
C HIS A 160 -4.84 5.68 -17.80
N ARG A 161 -5.25 5.73 -19.07
CA ARG A 161 -6.23 6.72 -19.58
C ARG A 161 -7.68 6.45 -19.17
N SER A 162 -8.02 5.23 -18.81
CA SER A 162 -9.39 4.86 -18.40
C SER A 162 -9.53 4.62 -16.89
N GLU A 163 -8.45 4.78 -16.13
CA GLU A 163 -8.45 4.50 -14.71
C GLU A 163 -9.03 5.67 -13.91
N MET A 164 -9.77 5.33 -12.86
CA MET A 164 -10.33 6.30 -11.92
C MET A 164 -9.59 6.17 -10.59
N LEU A 165 -9.22 7.30 -10.02
CA LEU A 165 -8.73 7.43 -8.66
C LEU A 165 -9.92 7.57 -7.72
N ARG A 166 -10.17 6.57 -6.90
CA ARG A 166 -11.19 6.62 -5.85
C ARG A 166 -10.59 7.18 -4.58
N ILE A 167 -11.20 8.25 -4.08
CA ILE A 167 -10.80 8.95 -2.86
C ILE A 167 -11.94 8.80 -1.85
N TYR A 168 -11.66 8.19 -0.71
CA TYR A 168 -12.64 8.05 0.38
C TYR A 168 -12.48 9.21 1.35
N VAL A 169 -13.60 9.84 1.67
CA VAL A 169 -13.61 11.10 2.42
C VAL A 169 -14.67 11.07 3.51
N ASN A 170 -14.41 11.80 4.58
CA ASN A 170 -15.39 12.09 5.61
C ASN A 170 -15.97 13.49 5.34
N SER A 171 -17.23 13.52 4.93
CA SER A 171 -17.94 14.73 4.53
C SER A 171 -18.27 15.63 5.71
N GLY A 172 -18.44 15.05 6.90
CA GLY A 172 -18.93 15.80 8.06
C GLY A 172 -20.29 16.47 7.81
N ARG A 173 -21.12 15.91 6.92
CA ARG A 173 -22.41 16.44 6.44
C ARG A 173 -22.34 17.65 5.50
N ALA A 174 -21.16 17.94 4.95
CA ALA A 174 -20.97 18.98 3.96
C ALA A 174 -20.91 18.39 2.54
N ASP A 175 -21.16 19.21 1.52
CA ASP A 175 -20.91 18.82 0.13
C ASP A 175 -19.39 18.80 -0.10
N ILE A 176 -18.88 17.68 -0.61
CA ILE A 176 -17.45 17.50 -0.88
C ILE A 176 -17.18 17.49 -2.37
N PHE A 177 -16.17 18.25 -2.77
CA PHE A 177 -15.67 18.28 -4.14
C PHE A 177 -14.17 18.02 -4.16
N ILE A 178 -13.71 17.26 -5.15
CA ILE A 178 -12.30 17.17 -5.50
C ILE A 178 -12.05 18.00 -6.75
N VAL A 179 -11.08 18.91 -6.69
CA VAL A 179 -10.65 19.70 -7.84
C VAL A 179 -9.26 19.23 -8.29
N PRO A 180 -9.17 18.52 -9.42
CA PRO A 180 -7.90 18.10 -9.98
C PRO A 180 -7.32 19.21 -10.87
N GLY A 181 -6.54 20.11 -10.24
CA GLY A 181 -5.90 21.24 -10.92
C GLY A 181 -6.88 22.18 -11.62
N LYS A 182 -6.85 22.21 -12.96
CA LYS A 182 -7.72 23.06 -13.80
C LYS A 182 -8.96 22.32 -14.32
N ALA A 183 -9.07 21.01 -14.10
CA ALA A 183 -10.22 20.24 -14.54
C ALA A 183 -11.45 20.53 -13.67
N LYS A 184 -12.61 20.04 -14.14
CA LYS A 184 -13.89 20.28 -13.47
C LYS A 184 -13.89 19.64 -12.09
N ALA A 185 -14.44 20.36 -11.11
CA ALA A 185 -14.68 19.83 -9.78
C ALA A 185 -15.55 18.55 -9.86
N VAL A 186 -15.07 17.49 -9.22
CA VAL A 186 -15.77 16.20 -9.09
C VAL A 186 -16.54 16.21 -7.78
N HIS A 187 -17.86 16.12 -7.86
CA HIS A 187 -18.70 15.99 -6.69
C HIS A 187 -18.62 14.56 -6.12
N CYS A 188 -18.38 14.45 -4.82
CA CYS A 188 -18.31 13.17 -4.14
C CYS A 188 -19.72 12.59 -3.94
N ARG A 189 -19.82 11.27 -4.05
CA ARG A 189 -21.05 10.53 -3.85
C ARG A 189 -21.16 10.14 -2.37
N PRO A 190 -22.31 10.41 -1.72
CA PRO A 190 -22.55 9.92 -0.37
C PRO A 190 -22.73 8.41 -0.38
N LEU A 191 -22.31 7.77 0.71
CA LEU A 191 -22.56 6.36 0.98
C LEU A 191 -23.89 6.21 1.71
N THR A 192 -24.75 5.35 1.19
CA THR A 192 -26.04 5.05 1.81
C THR A 192 -25.96 3.70 2.51
N ILE A 193 -25.59 3.71 3.79
CA ILE A 193 -25.48 2.50 4.62
C ILE A 193 -26.22 2.74 5.95
N PRO A 194 -26.98 1.75 6.48
CA PRO A 194 -27.80 1.94 7.67
C PRO A 194 -27.03 2.22 8.98
N GLN A 195 -25.73 1.93 9.00
CA GLN A 195 -24.90 1.99 10.21
C GLN A 195 -24.13 3.32 10.32
N PRO A 196 -23.66 3.70 11.53
CA PRO A 196 -22.74 4.81 11.70
C PRO A 196 -21.47 4.60 10.88
N LEU A 197 -21.12 5.61 10.07
CA LEU A 197 -20.03 5.51 9.11
C LEU A 197 -18.72 6.06 9.65
N ARG A 198 -17.62 5.39 9.31
CA ARG A 198 -16.23 5.85 9.53
C ARG A 198 -15.83 6.89 8.49
N TYR A 199 -16.34 6.73 7.28
CA TYR A 199 -16.31 7.70 6.20
C TYR A 199 -17.63 7.53 5.43
N ASP A 200 -18.16 8.62 4.91
CA ASP A 200 -19.53 8.70 4.45
C ASP A 200 -19.65 9.10 2.97
N SER A 201 -18.53 9.24 2.26
CA SER A 201 -18.50 9.64 0.86
C SER A 201 -17.27 9.10 0.13
N TYR A 202 -17.38 9.01 -1.20
CA TYR A 202 -16.25 8.73 -2.08
C TYR A 202 -16.35 9.54 -3.37
N CYS A 203 -15.21 9.81 -4.00
CA CYS A 203 -15.12 10.56 -5.25
C CYS A 203 -14.28 9.75 -6.24
N ASP A 204 -14.74 9.63 -7.49
CA ASP A 204 -13.99 8.99 -8.57
C ASP A 204 -13.46 10.07 -9.49
N VAL A 205 -12.15 10.30 -9.45
CA VAL A 205 -11.45 11.30 -10.28
C VAL A 205 -10.76 10.55 -11.42
N PRO A 206 -11.00 10.90 -12.70
CA PRO A 206 -10.23 10.32 -13.79
C PRO A 206 -8.73 10.55 -13.58
N LEU A 207 -7.90 9.51 -13.68
CA LEU A 207 -6.44 9.68 -13.52
C LEU A 207 -5.87 10.69 -14.54
N ALA A 208 -6.47 10.74 -15.73
CA ALA A 208 -6.11 11.70 -16.77
C ALA A 208 -6.32 13.17 -16.37
N ASP A 209 -7.19 13.44 -15.39
CA ASP A 209 -7.43 14.79 -14.88
C ASP A 209 -6.45 15.16 -13.75
N VAL A 210 -5.77 14.18 -13.13
CA VAL A 210 -4.85 14.45 -12.02
C VAL A 210 -3.63 15.22 -12.53
N PRO A 211 -3.31 16.38 -11.93
CA PRO A 211 -2.20 17.22 -12.39
C PRO A 211 -0.83 16.55 -12.30
N ALA A 212 0.12 17.08 -13.08
CA ALA A 212 1.49 16.56 -13.16
C ALA A 212 2.27 16.60 -11.82
N ASP A 213 1.89 17.52 -10.94
CA ASP A 213 2.47 17.67 -9.61
C ASP A 213 1.72 16.87 -8.54
N GLY A 214 0.66 16.14 -8.93
CA GLY A 214 -0.19 15.36 -8.05
C GLY A 214 -1.03 16.18 -7.07
N ASN A 215 -1.06 17.52 -7.20
CA ASN A 215 -1.75 18.38 -6.24
C ASN A 215 -3.25 18.44 -6.53
N LEU A 216 -4.04 18.03 -5.55
CA LEU A 216 -5.48 18.04 -5.57
C LEU A 216 -6.01 18.97 -4.49
N LYS A 217 -7.19 19.56 -4.72
CA LYS A 217 -7.90 20.31 -3.69
C LYS A 217 -9.17 19.57 -3.28
N LEU A 218 -9.35 19.39 -1.98
CA LEU A 218 -10.61 19.00 -1.39
C LEU A 218 -11.33 20.28 -0.95
N ILE A 219 -12.49 20.53 -1.54
CA ILE A 219 -13.39 21.62 -1.13
C ILE A 219 -14.51 20.99 -0.31
N ARG A 220 -14.65 21.44 0.92
CA ARG A 220 -15.78 21.15 1.79
C ARG A 220 -16.67 22.39 1.84
N ARG A 221 -17.91 22.26 1.38
CA ARG A 221 -18.89 23.34 1.39
C ARG A 221 -20.04 22.97 2.30
N ASP A 222 -20.20 23.73 3.37
CA ASP A 222 -21.44 23.72 4.14
C ASP A 222 -22.29 24.95 3.77
N GLN A 223 -23.45 25.12 4.41
CA GLN A 223 -24.39 26.18 4.05
C GLN A 223 -23.86 27.62 4.28
N PHE A 224 -22.75 27.78 5.00
CA PHE A 224 -22.25 29.09 5.45
C PHE A 224 -20.74 29.29 5.22
N GLU A 225 -19.96 28.22 5.09
CA GLU A 225 -18.51 28.24 4.91
C GLU A 225 -18.05 27.30 3.80
N GLU A 226 -17.01 27.75 3.09
CA GLU A 226 -16.24 26.92 2.18
C GLU A 226 -14.82 26.75 2.74
N GLN A 227 -14.44 25.51 3.01
CA GLN A 227 -13.11 25.15 3.48
C GLN A 227 -12.37 24.43 2.37
N THR A 228 -11.16 24.89 2.05
CA THR A 228 -10.31 24.26 1.04
C THR A 228 -9.09 23.64 1.72
N GLN A 229 -8.87 22.35 1.49
CA GLN A 229 -7.68 21.63 1.88
C GLN A 229 -6.93 21.18 0.63
N THR A 230 -5.62 21.41 0.59
CA THR A 230 -4.76 20.85 -0.47
C THR A 230 -4.12 19.56 0.02
N PHE A 231 -4.03 18.58 -0.86
CA PHE A 231 -3.31 17.33 -0.62
C PHE A 231 -2.65 16.86 -1.90
N SER A 232 -1.60 16.07 -1.77
CA SER A 232 -0.81 15.59 -2.91
C SER A 232 -0.92 14.08 -3.02
N VAL A 233 -0.96 13.59 -4.25
CA VAL A 233 -0.93 12.16 -4.58
C VAL A 233 0.30 11.88 -5.41
N TYR A 234 1.01 10.79 -5.10
CA TYR A 234 2.15 10.39 -5.91
C TYR A 234 1.68 9.63 -7.16
N LEU A 235 1.87 10.23 -8.34
CA LEU A 235 1.72 9.60 -9.65
C LEU A 235 2.98 9.88 -10.49
N PRO A 236 3.73 8.85 -10.90
CA PRO A 236 4.79 9.02 -11.88
C PRO A 236 4.16 9.36 -13.23
N HIS A 237 4.69 10.37 -13.89
CA HIS A 237 4.33 10.70 -15.26
C HIS A 237 5.25 9.93 -16.20
N GLU A 238 4.66 9.14 -17.09
CA GLU A 238 5.35 8.52 -18.24
C GLU A 238 5.68 9.55 -19.32
#